data_AF-A0AAV8XQ38-F1
#
_entry.id   AF-A0AAV8XQ38-F1
#
_cell.length_a   1.000
_cell.length_b   1.000
_cell.length_c   1.000
_cell.angle_alpha   90.00
_cell.angle_beta   90.00
_cell.angle_gamma   90.00
#
_symmetry.space_group_name_H-M   'P 1'
#
loop_
_entity.id
_entity.type
_entity.pdbx_description
1 polymer ?
#
loop_
_entity_poly.entity_id
_entity_poly.type
_entity_poly.pdbx_seq_one_letter_code
_entity_poly.pdbx_strand_id
1 'polypeptide(L)'
;MPREYGLCEYCREKFETRYLLQSCDNVCYCKDCFKRKFCQGSGDQKRVKAKHCERKPQKMIPYPELYSSQRNHQVGLKTATPSMMSLSKRPLQCPKADCNKFVSLFTLESHFKYEHKEVPIILTQLDARSALEFYPRDVRYGVIQCIVLLNVINHDFSYIIPRTSCKESCSRTHLQYSAEPRPVMILLATRISACELAKQELVHDCMCEASETEVDSSKTFVQHDILLPDDKIIIWMASNICTNLNYTVAVSTLSNKIRQKYFGPMLTLGDSPIDLWREGSCLILTHFHINGMSENGVKPLALDVVIHSPD
;
A
#
# COMPACT_ATOMS: atom_id res chain seq x y z
N MET A 1 -32.34 -17.74 -8.06
CA MET A 1 -32.48 -16.79 -6.93
C MET A 1 -33.52 -15.75 -7.31
N PRO A 2 -34.64 -15.62 -6.58
CA PRO A 2 -35.59 -14.54 -6.78
C PRO A 2 -34.90 -13.19 -6.52
N ARG A 3 -35.19 -12.18 -7.33
CA ARG A 3 -34.66 -10.83 -7.12
C ARG A 3 -35.45 -10.16 -6.01
N GLU A 4 -34.77 -9.77 -4.94
CA GLU A 4 -35.34 -8.95 -3.87
C GLU A 4 -35.30 -7.47 -4.25
N TYR A 5 -36.40 -6.78 -3.96
CA TYR A 5 -36.57 -5.36 -4.26
C TYR A 5 -36.99 -4.61 -3.01
N GLY A 6 -36.43 -3.42 -2.83
CA GLY A 6 -36.84 -2.45 -1.82
C GLY A 6 -37.32 -1.14 -2.44
N LEU A 7 -37.89 -0.28 -1.61
CA LEU A 7 -38.31 1.07 -2.01
C LEU A 7 -37.34 2.10 -1.43
N CYS A 8 -37.00 3.10 -2.22
CA CYS A 8 -36.32 4.29 -1.71
C CYS A 8 -37.28 5.11 -0.85
N GLU A 9 -36.89 5.46 0.37
CA GLU A 9 -37.76 6.23 1.28
C GLU A 9 -38.12 7.62 0.72
N TYR A 10 -37.25 8.21 -0.10
CA TYR A 10 -37.42 9.56 -0.62
C TYR A 10 -38.23 9.62 -1.92
N CYS A 11 -37.81 8.90 -2.98
CA CYS A 11 -38.52 8.94 -4.27
C CYS A 11 -39.62 7.89 -4.40
N ARG A 12 -39.73 6.94 -3.43
CA ARG A 12 -40.67 5.80 -3.45
C ARG A 12 -40.54 4.88 -4.67
N GLU A 13 -39.51 5.03 -5.49
CA GLU A 13 -39.23 4.12 -6.60
C GLU A 13 -38.64 2.79 -6.10
N LYS A 14 -38.88 1.74 -6.88
CA LYS A 14 -38.49 0.36 -6.59
C LYS A 14 -37.13 0.04 -7.20
N PHE A 15 -36.19 -0.39 -6.36
CA PHE A 15 -34.84 -0.76 -6.76
C PHE A 15 -34.54 -2.18 -6.28
N GLU A 16 -33.63 -2.89 -6.95
CA GLU A 16 -33.09 -4.14 -6.37
C GLU A 16 -32.34 -3.78 -5.08
N THR A 17 -32.52 -4.57 -4.02
CA THR A 17 -32.03 -4.23 -2.67
C THR A 17 -30.53 -3.88 -2.65
N ARG A 18 -29.72 -4.55 -3.48
CA ARG A 18 -28.28 -4.28 -3.65
C ARG A 18 -27.91 -2.88 -4.17
N TYR A 19 -28.86 -2.14 -4.73
CA TYR A 19 -28.66 -0.78 -5.24
C TYR A 19 -29.22 0.29 -4.28
N LEU A 20 -29.82 -0.11 -3.17
CA LEU A 20 -30.23 0.79 -2.11
C LEU A 20 -29.08 0.98 -1.12
N LEU A 21 -28.91 2.21 -0.65
CA LEU A 21 -28.00 2.58 0.42
C LEU A 21 -28.81 2.67 1.73
N GLN A 22 -28.35 1.99 2.77
CA GLN A 22 -29.02 1.96 4.07
C GLN A 22 -28.36 2.97 5.03
N SER A 23 -29.15 3.86 5.65
CA SER A 23 -28.65 4.77 6.70
C SER A 23 -28.52 4.07 8.05
N CYS A 24 -27.95 4.76 9.05
CA CYS A 24 -27.82 4.27 10.43
C CYS A 24 -29.16 3.87 11.07
N ASP A 25 -30.26 4.50 10.65
CA ASP A 25 -31.61 4.20 11.13
C ASP A 25 -32.30 3.06 10.35
N ASN A 26 -31.52 2.26 9.60
CA ASN A 26 -32.00 1.19 8.73
C ASN A 26 -32.95 1.63 7.60
N VAL A 27 -32.94 2.91 7.22
CA VAL A 27 -33.77 3.44 6.13
C VAL A 27 -33.03 3.33 4.80
N CYS A 28 -33.71 2.82 3.77
CA CYS A 28 -33.13 2.60 2.45
C CYS A 28 -33.37 3.77 1.49
N TYR A 29 -32.34 4.17 0.75
CA TYR A 29 -32.39 5.25 -0.24
C TYR A 29 -31.76 4.80 -1.55
N CYS A 30 -32.28 5.28 -2.69
CA CYS A 30 -31.52 5.18 -3.93
C CYS A 30 -30.31 6.12 -3.89
N LYS A 31 -29.29 5.82 -4.70
CA LYS A 31 -28.03 6.57 -4.75
C LYS A 31 -28.24 8.09 -4.91
N ASP A 32 -29.17 8.50 -5.77
CA ASP A 32 -29.42 9.93 -6.05
C ASP A 32 -30.16 10.64 -4.91
N CYS A 33 -31.08 9.94 -4.24
CA CYS A 33 -31.79 10.49 -3.09
C CYS A 33 -30.90 10.54 -1.85
N PHE A 34 -30.04 9.54 -1.65
CA PHE A 34 -29.05 9.55 -0.59
C PHE A 34 -28.10 10.75 -0.75
N LYS A 35 -27.55 10.95 -1.96
CA LYS A 35 -26.71 12.12 -2.26
C LYS A 35 -27.45 13.44 -2.05
N ARG A 36 -28.69 13.58 -2.54
CA ARG A 36 -29.46 14.81 -2.32
C ARG A 36 -29.72 15.09 -0.84
N LYS A 37 -30.01 14.06 -0.05
CA LYS A 37 -30.35 14.22 1.37
C LYS A 37 -29.13 14.47 2.25
N PHE A 38 -28.01 13.79 2.00
CA PHE A 38 -26.84 13.79 2.88
C PHE A 38 -25.65 14.60 2.36
N CYS A 39 -25.63 14.97 1.08
CA CYS A 39 -24.53 15.77 0.49
C CYS A 39 -24.91 17.22 0.20
N GLN A 40 -26.16 17.66 0.39
CA GLN A 40 -26.58 19.06 0.17
C GLN A 40 -26.28 20.00 1.36
N GLY A 41 -25.56 19.54 2.39
CA GLY A 41 -25.25 20.32 3.58
C GLY A 41 -24.09 21.31 3.47
N SER A 42 -23.43 21.45 2.31
CA SER A 42 -22.31 22.38 2.14
C SER A 42 -22.37 23.09 0.79
N GLY A 43 -22.60 24.40 0.81
CA GLY A 43 -22.29 25.32 -0.30
C GLY A 43 -23.44 25.69 -1.26
N ASP A 44 -23.84 26.95 -1.19
CA ASP A 44 -24.60 27.79 -2.14
C ASP A 44 -25.43 27.15 -3.27
N GLN A 45 -26.75 27.26 -3.11
CA GLN A 45 -27.73 26.97 -4.16
C GLN A 45 -27.71 28.02 -5.27
N LYS A 46 -27.23 27.66 -6.46
CA LYS A 46 -27.79 28.18 -7.72
C LYS A 46 -28.62 27.11 -8.40
N ARG A 47 -29.95 27.31 -8.38
CA ARG A 47 -30.94 26.55 -9.13
C ARG A 47 -30.61 26.58 -10.62
N VAL A 48 -30.31 25.42 -11.20
CA VAL A 48 -30.44 25.20 -12.66
C VAL A 48 -31.30 23.96 -12.87
N LYS A 49 -32.36 24.16 -13.66
CA LYS A 49 -33.36 23.17 -14.03
C LYS A 49 -32.76 22.09 -14.94
N ALA A 50 -33.25 20.88 -14.73
CA ALA A 50 -32.89 19.63 -15.38
C ALA A 50 -32.93 19.63 -16.92
N LYS A 51 -32.12 18.75 -17.52
CA LYS A 51 -32.51 18.02 -18.73
C LYS A 51 -31.91 16.61 -18.79
N HIS A 52 -32.80 15.69 -19.13
CA HIS A 52 -32.69 14.26 -19.37
C HIS A 52 -31.46 13.82 -20.17
N CYS A 53 -30.81 12.71 -19.77
CA CYS A 53 -30.08 11.87 -20.70
C CYS A 53 -30.12 10.40 -20.26
N GLU A 54 -30.83 9.58 -21.03
CA GLU A 54 -30.85 8.13 -20.92
C GLU A 54 -29.56 7.55 -21.51
N ARG A 55 -28.82 6.73 -20.77
CA ARG A 55 -27.93 5.71 -21.36
C ARG A 55 -27.92 4.42 -20.52
N LYS A 56 -28.17 3.32 -21.23
CA LYS A 56 -28.20 1.91 -20.77
C LYS A 56 -26.83 1.48 -20.23
N PRO A 57 -26.75 0.67 -19.16
CA PRO A 57 -25.58 -0.13 -18.88
C PRO A 57 -25.76 -1.57 -19.41
N GLN A 58 -24.88 -1.98 -20.30
CA GLN A 58 -24.67 -3.39 -20.62
C GLN A 58 -23.46 -3.93 -19.85
N LYS A 59 -23.70 -5.09 -19.23
CA LYS A 59 -22.79 -6.21 -18.93
C LYS A 59 -21.89 -6.16 -17.69
N MET A 60 -22.31 -7.03 -16.74
CA MET A 60 -21.57 -8.07 -16.02
C MET A 60 -20.18 -7.76 -15.45
N ILE A 61 -20.08 -7.90 -14.12
CA ILE A 61 -18.94 -8.53 -13.44
C ILE A 61 -19.47 -9.52 -12.38
N PRO A 62 -18.86 -10.71 -12.21
CA PRO A 62 -19.37 -11.85 -11.44
C PRO A 62 -18.99 -11.82 -9.95
N TYR A 63 -19.56 -12.77 -9.19
CA TYR A 63 -19.31 -13.06 -7.77
C TYR A 63 -17.84 -13.46 -7.48
N PRO A 64 -17.38 -13.33 -6.21
CA PRO A 64 -15.98 -13.37 -5.85
C PRO A 64 -15.55 -14.78 -5.43
N GLU A 65 -15.10 -15.58 -6.38
CA GLU A 65 -14.30 -16.78 -6.10
C GLU A 65 -13.15 -16.84 -7.14
N LEU A 66 -11.92 -17.03 -6.64
CA LEU A 66 -10.65 -17.17 -7.38
C LEU A 66 -9.94 -15.86 -7.79
N TYR A 67 -9.34 -15.15 -6.82
CA TYR A 67 -8.18 -14.27 -7.10
C TYR A 67 -6.88 -15.10 -7.11
N SER A 68 -6.72 -15.93 -8.13
CA SER A 68 -5.42 -16.44 -8.57
C SER A 68 -5.47 -16.76 -10.06
N SER A 69 -6.05 -15.86 -10.85
CA SER A 69 -5.86 -15.85 -12.30
C SER A 69 -5.36 -14.47 -12.69
N GLN A 70 -4.04 -14.35 -12.81
CA GLN A 70 -3.38 -13.30 -13.57
C GLN A 70 -4.05 -13.22 -14.95
N ARG A 71 -4.89 -12.20 -15.15
CA ARG A 71 -5.13 -11.69 -16.49
C ARG A 71 -3.92 -10.82 -16.82
N ASN A 72 -3.09 -11.34 -17.70
CA ASN A 72 -2.16 -10.57 -18.53
C ASN A 72 -2.93 -9.56 -19.38
N HIS A 73 -3.52 -8.54 -18.75
CA HIS A 73 -3.69 -7.27 -19.42
C HIS A 73 -2.36 -6.54 -19.29
N GLN A 74 -1.53 -6.74 -20.32
CA GLN A 74 -0.65 -5.70 -20.83
C GLN A 74 -1.53 -4.49 -21.17
N VAL A 75 -2.00 -3.77 -20.15
CA VAL A 75 -2.25 -2.34 -20.29
C VAL A 75 -0.88 -1.82 -20.64
N GLY A 76 -0.73 -1.27 -21.84
CA GLY A 76 0.50 -0.65 -22.28
C GLY A 76 0.94 0.36 -21.25
N LEU A 77 1.81 -0.09 -20.35
CA LEU A 77 2.65 0.78 -19.56
C LEU A 77 3.31 1.64 -20.60
N LYS A 78 2.91 2.91 -20.64
CA LYS A 78 3.88 3.94 -20.94
C LYS A 78 4.95 3.74 -19.89
N THR A 79 5.93 2.92 -20.23
CA THR A 79 7.24 2.86 -19.62
C THR A 79 7.84 4.23 -19.80
N ALA A 80 7.34 5.20 -19.02
CA ALA A 80 8.20 6.22 -18.50
C ALA A 80 9.16 5.44 -17.60
N THR A 81 10.21 4.90 -18.21
CA THR A 81 11.37 4.42 -17.49
C THR A 81 11.74 5.59 -16.57
N PRO A 82 11.56 5.49 -15.24
CA PRO A 82 12.13 6.50 -14.37
C PRO A 82 13.60 6.56 -14.73
N SER A 83 14.08 7.75 -15.11
CA SER A 83 15.47 7.94 -15.54
C SER A 83 16.39 7.27 -14.52
N MET A 84 17.04 6.18 -14.93
CA MET A 84 17.86 5.32 -14.07
C MET A 84 19.06 6.06 -13.49
N MET A 85 19.33 7.29 -13.96
CA MET A 85 20.40 8.16 -13.47
C MET A 85 20.07 8.92 -12.18
N SER A 86 18.90 8.70 -11.57
CA SER A 86 18.51 9.42 -10.36
C SER A 86 17.91 8.51 -9.29
N LEU A 87 18.66 7.49 -8.84
CA LEU A 87 18.80 7.34 -7.38
C LEU A 87 19.46 8.63 -6.91
N SER A 88 18.63 9.65 -6.68
CA SER A 88 19.10 11.00 -6.52
C SER A 88 20.11 11.02 -5.39
N LYS A 89 21.20 11.78 -5.52
CA LYS A 89 22.08 12.08 -4.37
C LYS A 89 21.32 12.74 -3.21
N ARG A 90 20.02 13.04 -3.37
CA ARG A 90 19.19 13.59 -2.31
C ARG A 90 19.07 12.54 -1.22
N PRO A 91 19.38 12.91 0.02
CA PRO A 91 19.20 12.02 1.14
C PRO A 91 17.71 11.72 1.30
N LEU A 92 17.40 10.47 1.69
CA LEU A 92 16.05 10.03 1.98
C LEU A 92 15.74 10.33 3.45
N GLN A 93 14.49 10.65 3.77
CA GLN A 93 14.07 10.65 5.16
C GLN A 93 14.15 9.21 5.69
N CYS A 94 14.70 9.03 6.89
CA CYS A 94 14.79 7.72 7.52
C CYS A 94 13.37 7.09 7.63
N PRO A 95 13.17 5.83 7.17
CA PRO A 95 11.88 5.16 7.27
C PRO A 95 11.55 4.66 8.68
N LYS A 96 12.30 5.09 9.71
CA LYS A 96 11.91 4.89 11.10
C LYS A 96 10.95 6.00 11.51
N ALA A 97 9.75 5.62 11.94
CA ALA A 97 8.65 6.51 12.29
C ALA A 97 9.00 7.76 13.14
N ASP A 98 9.98 7.66 14.04
CA ASP A 98 10.36 8.72 14.98
C ASP A 98 11.67 9.42 14.58
N CYS A 99 12.24 9.10 13.42
CA CYS A 99 13.51 9.64 12.96
C CYS A 99 13.32 10.65 11.83
N ASN A 100 13.63 11.91 12.11
CA ASN A 100 13.53 13.01 11.12
C ASN A 100 14.83 13.26 10.36
N LYS A 101 15.83 12.38 10.49
CA LYS A 101 17.11 12.55 9.81
C LYS A 101 16.99 12.18 8.34
N PHE A 102 17.67 12.98 7.52
CA PHE A 102 17.89 12.69 6.11
C PHE A 102 19.19 11.92 5.97
N VAL A 103 19.13 10.73 5.39
CA VAL A 103 20.21 9.75 5.33
C VAL A 103 20.54 9.46 3.88
N SER A 104 21.83 9.32 3.57
CA SER A 104 22.23 8.83 2.24
C SER A 104 21.83 7.36 2.08
N LEU A 105 21.39 6.99 0.89
CA LEU A 105 21.13 5.59 0.48
C LEU A 105 22.30 4.64 0.82
N PHE A 106 23.55 5.14 0.73
CA PHE A 106 24.76 4.36 0.99
C PHE A 106 25.12 4.24 2.48
N THR A 107 24.65 5.16 3.31
CA THR A 107 24.92 5.15 4.76
C THR A 107 23.73 4.61 5.54
N LEU A 108 22.68 4.15 4.87
CA LEU A 108 21.42 3.72 5.49
C LEU A 108 21.63 2.57 6.47
N GLU A 109 22.38 1.54 6.08
CA GLU A 109 22.73 0.43 6.97
C GLU A 109 23.45 0.93 8.23
N SER A 110 24.48 1.77 8.06
CA SER A 110 25.23 2.31 9.19
C SER A 110 24.37 3.18 10.11
N HIS A 111 23.46 3.97 9.55
CA HIS A 111 22.52 4.78 10.31
C HIS A 111 21.62 3.90 11.18
N PHE A 112 21.01 2.85 10.60
CA PHE A 112 20.20 1.91 11.37
C PHE A 112 21.01 1.19 12.44
N LYS A 113 22.23 0.73 12.10
CA LYS A 113 23.10 0.02 13.03
C LYS A 113 23.46 0.83 14.28
N TYR A 114 23.67 2.14 14.14
CA TYR A 114 24.11 2.99 15.26
C TYR A 114 22.98 3.74 15.94
N GLU A 115 21.92 4.10 15.22
CA GLU A 115 20.85 4.96 15.73
C GLU A 115 19.51 4.25 15.96
N HIS A 116 19.27 3.09 15.31
CA HIS A 116 18.00 2.34 15.37
C HIS A 116 18.26 0.87 15.70
N LYS A 117 18.87 0.62 16.86
CA LYS A 117 19.25 -0.74 17.32
C LYS A 117 18.07 -1.68 17.51
N GLU A 118 16.88 -1.13 17.66
CA GLU A 118 15.62 -1.86 17.76
C GLU A 118 15.17 -2.48 16.43
N VAL A 119 15.66 -1.98 15.29
CA VAL A 119 15.34 -2.53 13.98
C VAL A 119 16.38 -3.60 13.62
N PRO A 120 15.96 -4.86 13.45
CA PRO A 120 16.89 -5.94 13.13
C PRO A 120 17.55 -5.74 11.76
N ILE A 121 18.83 -6.10 11.69
CA ILE A 121 19.59 -6.21 10.44
C ILE A 121 19.96 -7.68 10.28
N ILE A 122 19.41 -8.35 9.27
CA ILE A 122 19.57 -9.78 9.04
C ILE A 122 20.44 -9.99 7.80
N LEU A 123 21.44 -10.87 7.92
CA LEU A 123 22.16 -11.39 6.76
C LEU A 123 21.37 -12.54 6.16
N THR A 124 21.05 -12.48 4.88
CA THR A 124 20.28 -13.53 4.18
C THR A 124 20.95 -13.91 2.87
N GLN A 125 20.73 -15.13 2.41
CA GLN A 125 21.06 -15.52 1.03
C GLN A 125 19.83 -15.32 0.15
N LEU A 126 20.01 -15.29 -1.16
CA LEU A 126 18.89 -15.42 -2.09
C LEU A 126 18.21 -16.77 -1.88
N ASP A 127 16.90 -16.80 -2.07
CA ASP A 127 15.99 -17.94 -1.89
C ASP A 127 15.90 -18.46 -0.45
N ALA A 128 16.70 -17.92 0.47
CA ALA A 128 16.62 -18.21 1.89
C ALA A 128 15.42 -17.49 2.52
N ARG A 129 14.76 -18.21 3.43
CA ARG A 129 13.63 -17.68 4.21
C ARG A 129 14.13 -16.94 5.44
N SER A 130 13.80 -15.66 5.52
CA SER A 130 13.93 -14.85 6.73
C SER A 130 12.59 -14.82 7.47
N ALA A 131 12.54 -15.35 8.68
CA ALA A 131 11.33 -15.40 9.51
C ALA A 131 11.41 -14.40 10.66
N LEU A 132 10.32 -13.67 10.88
CA LEU A 132 10.21 -12.56 11.83
C LEU A 132 8.90 -12.64 12.60
N GLU A 133 8.87 -12.07 13.80
CA GLU A 133 7.62 -11.74 14.49
C GLU A 133 7.15 -10.36 14.04
N PHE A 134 5.86 -10.25 13.75
CA PHE A 134 5.23 -9.02 13.31
C PHE A 134 4.02 -8.70 14.19
N TYR A 135 4.02 -7.53 14.79
CA TYR A 135 2.94 -7.04 15.65
C TYR A 135 2.14 -5.98 14.89
N PRO A 136 0.93 -6.30 14.35
CA PRO A 136 0.15 -5.35 13.56
C PRO A 136 -0.16 -4.04 14.30
N ARG A 137 -0.29 -4.11 15.63
CA ARG A 137 -0.55 -2.96 16.50
C ARG A 137 0.56 -1.92 16.52
N ASP A 138 1.78 -2.33 16.20
CA ASP A 138 2.95 -1.45 16.24
C ASP A 138 3.03 -0.60 14.97
N VAL A 139 2.27 -0.94 13.92
CA VAL A 139 2.24 -0.20 12.66
C VAL A 139 1.35 1.03 12.79
N ARG A 140 2.00 2.20 12.69
CA ARG A 140 1.32 3.49 12.84
C ARG A 140 0.62 3.94 11.56
N TYR A 141 -0.43 4.72 11.77
CA TYR A 141 -1.23 5.33 10.71
C TYR A 141 -0.43 6.41 9.97
N GLY A 142 -0.42 6.36 8.64
CA GLY A 142 0.19 7.39 7.78
C GLY A 142 1.72 7.47 7.85
N VAL A 143 2.37 6.58 8.61
CA VAL A 143 3.82 6.60 8.84
C VAL A 143 4.45 5.34 8.29
N ILE A 144 5.39 5.51 7.36
CA ILE A 144 6.21 4.41 6.85
C ILE A 144 7.13 3.94 7.97
N GLN A 145 7.06 2.65 8.27
CA GLN A 145 7.86 2.01 9.31
C GLN A 145 8.74 0.92 8.73
N CYS A 146 10.03 1.03 9.00
CA CYS A 146 11.00 -0.03 8.78
C CYS A 146 10.81 -1.17 9.79
N ILE A 147 10.58 -2.38 9.26
CA ILE A 147 10.42 -3.60 10.05
C ILE A 147 11.74 -4.34 10.19
N VAL A 148 12.50 -4.48 9.10
CA VAL A 148 13.80 -5.17 9.06
C VAL A 148 14.64 -4.67 7.89
N LEU A 149 15.96 -4.68 8.06
CA LEU A 149 16.93 -4.55 6.98
C LEU A 149 17.48 -5.94 6.64
N LEU A 150 17.44 -6.31 5.36
CA LEU A 150 18.02 -7.53 4.83
C LEU A 150 19.25 -7.20 4.00
N ASN A 151 20.39 -7.74 4.42
CA ASN A 151 21.66 -7.67 3.70
C ASN A 151 21.87 -9.00 2.99
N VAL A 152 21.81 -9.00 1.66
CA VAL A 152 22.02 -10.21 0.87
C VAL A 152 23.51 -10.54 0.79
N ILE A 153 23.90 -11.71 1.28
CA ILE A 153 25.28 -12.20 1.26
C ILE A 153 25.52 -13.17 0.10
N ASN A 154 26.79 -13.33 -0.28
CA ASN A 154 27.27 -14.32 -1.25
C ASN A 154 26.62 -14.24 -2.65
N HIS A 155 26.07 -13.09 -3.03
CA HIS A 155 25.57 -12.87 -4.38
C HIS A 155 26.40 -11.79 -5.07
N ASP A 156 26.81 -12.07 -6.31
CA ASP A 156 27.50 -11.10 -7.15
C ASP A 156 26.47 -10.18 -7.82
N PHE A 157 26.36 -8.95 -7.30
CA PHE A 157 25.45 -7.94 -7.84
C PHE A 157 25.99 -7.25 -9.11
N SER A 158 27.18 -7.61 -9.58
CA SER A 158 27.80 -7.04 -10.79
C SER A 158 26.93 -7.16 -12.05
N TYR A 159 26.05 -8.18 -12.10
CA TYR A 159 25.16 -8.47 -13.22
C TYR A 159 23.73 -7.92 -13.05
N ILE A 160 23.35 -7.58 -11.83
CA ILE A 160 21.98 -7.17 -11.47
C ILE A 160 21.76 -5.67 -11.72
N ILE A 161 22.80 -4.86 -11.58
CA ILE A 161 22.74 -3.45 -11.97
C ILE A 161 22.71 -3.42 -13.50
N PRO A 162 21.62 -2.98 -14.15
CA PRO A 162 21.60 -2.86 -15.59
C PRO A 162 22.71 -1.91 -16.00
N ARG A 163 23.78 -2.44 -16.61
CA ARG A 163 24.76 -1.64 -17.35
C ARG A 163 24.09 -1.12 -18.61
N THR A 164 23.04 -0.32 -18.48
CA THR A 164 22.50 0.43 -19.61
C THR A 164 23.48 1.56 -19.89
N SER A 165 24.54 1.20 -20.63
CA SER A 165 25.14 2.01 -21.68
C SER A 165 25.39 3.49 -21.41
N CYS A 166 25.91 3.86 -20.23
CA CYS A 166 26.74 5.07 -20.15
C CYS A 166 28.04 4.79 -20.90
N LYS A 167 28.01 4.89 -22.24
CA LYS A 167 29.18 4.96 -23.13
C LYS A 167 29.88 6.32 -23.01
N GLU A 168 29.95 6.89 -21.81
CA GLU A 168 30.71 8.11 -21.60
C GLU A 168 32.02 7.76 -20.90
N SER A 169 33.07 7.90 -21.70
CA SER A 169 34.48 7.79 -21.39
C SER A 169 34.89 8.76 -20.28
N CYS A 170 34.51 8.49 -19.04
CA CYS A 170 35.18 9.11 -17.90
C CYS A 170 36.38 8.25 -17.54
N SER A 171 37.56 8.86 -17.72
CA SER A 171 38.87 8.34 -17.39
C SER A 171 38.88 7.71 -15.99
N ARG A 172 39.22 6.42 -15.96
CA ARG A 172 39.40 5.61 -14.75
C ARG A 172 40.54 6.20 -13.91
N THR A 173 40.21 7.05 -12.95
CA THR A 173 41.05 7.17 -11.76
C THR A 173 40.84 5.91 -10.94
N HIS A 174 41.89 5.10 -10.88
CA HIS A 174 41.97 3.82 -10.19
C HIS A 174 42.01 4.04 -8.66
N LEU A 175 40.93 4.58 -8.10
CA LEU A 175 40.67 4.49 -6.66
C LEU A 175 40.15 3.09 -6.38
N GLN A 176 40.88 2.39 -5.53
CA GLN A 176 40.71 0.99 -5.17
C GLN A 176 39.24 0.66 -4.84
N TYR A 177 38.65 -0.17 -5.70
CA TYR A 177 37.41 -0.91 -5.47
C TYR A 177 37.61 -1.86 -4.28
N SER A 178 37.01 -1.53 -3.14
CA SER A 178 36.73 -2.50 -2.06
C SER A 178 35.37 -2.26 -1.38
N ALA A 179 34.60 -1.27 -1.82
CA ALA A 179 33.31 -0.94 -1.23
C ALA A 179 32.29 -0.66 -2.32
N GLU A 180 32.04 -1.63 -3.19
CA GLU A 180 30.79 -1.57 -3.95
C GLU A 180 29.64 -1.54 -2.94
N PRO A 181 28.71 -0.58 -3.09
CA PRO A 181 27.60 -0.46 -2.16
C PRO A 181 26.78 -1.73 -2.22
N ARG A 182 26.77 -2.48 -1.11
CA ARG A 182 25.96 -3.69 -1.01
C ARG A 182 24.49 -3.30 -1.05
N PRO A 183 23.65 -4.04 -1.79
CA PRO A 183 22.20 -3.83 -1.72
C PRO A 183 21.73 -4.05 -0.30
N VAL A 184 21.04 -3.04 0.21
CA VAL A 184 20.30 -3.09 1.45
C VAL A 184 18.83 -3.14 1.04
N MET A 185 18.17 -4.24 1.35
CA MET A 185 16.75 -4.39 1.14
C MET A 185 16.02 -4.13 2.45
N ILE A 186 14.90 -3.45 2.38
CA ILE A 186 14.17 -2.97 3.54
C ILE A 186 12.73 -3.44 3.42
N LEU A 187 12.28 -4.12 4.46
CA LEU A 187 10.87 -4.45 4.61
C LEU A 187 10.17 -3.30 5.32
N LEU A 188 9.19 -2.72 4.65
CA LEU A 188 8.46 -1.54 5.09
C LEU A 188 7.00 -1.91 5.33
N ALA A 189 6.37 -1.23 6.27
CA ALA A 189 4.93 -1.30 6.49
C ALA A 189 4.35 0.08 6.79
N THR A 190 3.07 0.28 6.46
CA THR A 190 2.30 1.45 6.91
C THR A 190 0.82 1.08 7.03
N ARG A 191 0.10 1.79 7.89
CA ARG A 191 -1.36 1.71 7.99
C ARG A 191 -1.98 2.87 7.23
N ILE A 192 -2.95 2.56 6.38
CA ILE A 192 -3.69 3.51 5.53
C ILE A 192 -5.19 3.35 5.79
N SER A 193 -5.94 4.47 5.86
CA SER A 193 -7.42 4.42 5.92
C SER A 193 -8.02 4.47 4.52
N ALA A 194 -9.23 3.90 4.37
CA ALA A 194 -10.04 4.12 3.17
C ALA A 194 -10.35 5.60 2.90
N CYS A 195 -10.42 6.44 3.94
CA CYS A 195 -10.69 7.87 3.79
C CYS A 195 -9.57 8.60 3.05
N GLU A 196 -8.31 8.28 3.34
CA GLU A 196 -7.17 8.85 2.60
C GLU A 196 -7.14 8.42 1.14
N LEU A 197 -7.49 7.16 0.89
CA LEU A 197 -7.57 6.61 -0.45
C LEU A 197 -8.64 7.36 -1.28
N ALA A 198 -9.79 7.67 -0.68
CA ALA A 198 -10.86 8.43 -1.33
C ALA A 198 -10.52 9.91 -1.56
N LYS A 199 -9.77 10.55 -0.65
CA LYS A 199 -9.37 11.97 -0.79
C LYS A 199 -8.48 12.17 -2.02
N GLN A 200 -7.55 11.26 -2.29
CA GLN A 200 -6.64 11.40 -3.41
C GLN A 200 -7.34 11.26 -4.77
N GLU A 201 -8.40 10.44 -4.85
CA GLU A 201 -9.23 10.32 -6.07
C GLU A 201 -9.98 11.64 -6.39
N LEU A 202 -10.40 12.37 -5.36
CA LEU A 202 -11.13 13.63 -5.53
C LEU A 202 -10.22 14.82 -5.90
N VAL A 203 -8.98 14.84 -5.40
CA VAL A 203 -8.01 15.92 -5.71
C VAL A 203 -7.58 15.90 -7.18
N HIS A 204 -7.64 14.75 -7.86
CA HIS A 204 -7.32 14.67 -9.28
C HIS A 204 -8.43 15.28 -10.18
N ASP A 205 -9.67 15.41 -9.68
CA ASP A 205 -10.80 15.90 -10.47
C ASP A 205 -11.29 17.31 -10.09
N CYS A 206 -10.73 17.94 -9.05
CA CYS A 206 -11.18 19.27 -8.62
C CYS A 206 -10.05 20.11 -7.98
N MET A 207 -9.46 21.01 -8.76
CA MET A 207 -8.57 22.09 -8.28
C MET A 207 -9.42 23.22 -7.66
N CYS A 208 -10.14 22.96 -6.58
CA CYS A 208 -10.83 23.99 -5.80
C CYS A 208 -10.35 23.95 -4.35
N GLU A 209 -9.91 25.10 -3.86
CA GLU A 209 -9.28 25.34 -2.57
C GLU A 209 -10.06 24.70 -1.41
N ALA A 210 -9.41 23.84 -0.63
CA ALA A 210 -10.00 23.15 0.50
C ALA A 210 -9.98 24.05 1.74
N SER A 211 -11.16 24.39 2.26
CA SER A 211 -11.34 24.92 3.60
C SER A 211 -11.32 23.76 4.60
N GLU A 212 -10.36 23.80 5.53
CA GLU A 212 -10.26 22.86 6.64
C GLU A 212 -11.51 22.99 7.53
N THR A 213 -12.40 22.01 7.48
CA THR A 213 -13.51 21.88 8.42
C THR A 213 -13.24 20.65 9.28
N GLU A 214 -12.81 20.89 10.51
CA GLU A 214 -12.67 19.88 11.54
C GLU A 214 -14.05 19.27 11.84
N VAL A 215 -14.21 17.98 11.52
CA VAL A 215 -15.42 17.23 11.87
C VAL A 215 -15.13 16.46 13.15
N ASP A 216 -15.56 17.04 14.26
CA ASP A 216 -15.52 16.46 15.58
C ASP A 216 -16.61 15.38 15.70
N SER A 217 -16.25 14.12 15.37
CA SER A 217 -17.13 12.97 15.52
C SER A 217 -16.78 12.20 16.80
N SER A 218 -17.41 12.60 17.88
CA SER A 218 -17.39 11.94 19.18
C SER A 218 -18.24 10.65 19.13
N LYS A 219 -17.70 9.60 18.50
CA LYS A 219 -18.13 8.22 18.76
C LYS A 219 -17.27 7.65 19.87
N THR A 220 -17.92 7.23 20.96
CA THR A 220 -17.34 6.40 22.03
C THR A 220 -16.93 5.05 21.45
N PHE A 221 -15.75 5.02 20.84
CA PHE A 221 -15.13 3.81 20.34
C PHE A 221 -14.70 2.96 21.54
N VAL A 222 -15.18 1.71 21.59
CA VAL A 222 -14.69 0.74 22.57
C VAL A 222 -13.22 0.50 22.24
N GLN A 223 -12.36 0.79 23.22
CA GLN A 223 -10.90 0.94 23.10
C GLN A 223 -10.13 -0.39 22.86
N HIS A 224 -10.72 -1.33 22.11
CA HIS A 224 -10.16 -2.68 21.93
C HIS A 224 -9.83 -3.05 20.48
N ASP A 225 -10.32 -2.31 19.49
CA ASP A 225 -10.00 -2.59 18.10
C ASP A 225 -8.72 -1.85 17.68
N ILE A 226 -7.68 -2.62 17.36
CA ILE A 226 -6.38 -2.10 16.94
C ILE A 226 -6.48 -1.39 15.58
N LEU A 227 -7.41 -1.84 14.73
CA LEU A 227 -7.70 -1.27 13.42
C LEU A 227 -9.18 -0.91 13.29
N LEU A 228 -9.47 0.20 12.62
CA LEU A 228 -10.83 0.48 12.19
C LEU A 228 -11.21 -0.47 11.04
N PRO A 229 -12.50 -0.77 10.82
CA PRO A 229 -12.96 -1.69 9.77
C PRO A 229 -12.44 -1.38 8.36
N ASP A 230 -12.21 -0.10 8.08
CA ASP A 230 -11.76 0.40 6.78
C ASP A 230 -10.24 0.56 6.65
N ASP A 231 -9.50 0.30 7.73
CA ASP A 231 -8.05 0.41 7.73
C ASP A 231 -7.40 -0.82 7.12
N LYS A 232 -6.25 -0.56 6.49
CA LYS A 232 -5.41 -1.58 5.88
C LYS A 232 -3.98 -1.37 6.34
N ILE A 233 -3.27 -2.45 6.61
CA ILE A 233 -1.81 -2.45 6.70
C ILE A 233 -1.28 -2.94 5.38
N ILE A 234 -0.40 -2.16 4.76
CA ILE A 234 0.34 -2.61 3.58
C ILE A 234 1.79 -2.88 3.95
N ILE A 235 2.36 -3.93 3.35
CA ILE A 235 3.72 -4.40 3.61
C ILE A 235 4.39 -4.62 2.25
N TRP A 236 5.58 -4.06 2.07
CA TRP A 236 6.33 -4.17 0.83
C TRP A 236 7.82 -4.20 1.09
N MET A 237 8.58 -4.63 0.08
CA MET A 237 10.05 -4.64 0.12
C MET A 237 10.60 -3.66 -0.91
N ALA A 238 11.59 -2.88 -0.48
CA ALA A 238 12.27 -1.92 -1.33
C ALA A 238 13.80 -2.04 -1.18
N SER A 239 14.53 -1.69 -2.22
CA SER A 239 15.99 -1.72 -2.27
C SER A 239 16.57 -0.33 -2.40
N ASN A 240 17.75 -0.12 -1.79
CA ASN A 240 18.55 1.10 -1.97
C ASN A 240 19.22 1.20 -3.35
N ILE A 241 19.27 0.09 -4.10
CA ILE A 241 19.74 0.04 -5.49
C ILE A 241 18.63 -0.48 -6.41
N CYS A 242 18.65 -0.04 -7.66
CA CYS A 242 17.78 -0.62 -8.68
C CYS A 242 18.23 -2.05 -8.97
N THR A 243 17.29 -2.99 -8.97
CA THR A 243 17.53 -4.42 -9.16
C THR A 243 16.35 -5.06 -9.86
N ASN A 244 16.60 -6.14 -10.61
CA ASN A 244 15.59 -6.96 -11.26
C ASN A 244 15.13 -8.16 -10.39
N LEU A 245 15.52 -8.20 -9.12
CA LEU A 245 15.12 -9.27 -8.21
C LEU A 245 13.63 -9.22 -7.92
N ASN A 246 13.07 -10.38 -7.57
CA ASN A 246 11.71 -10.51 -7.05
C ASN A 246 11.75 -10.80 -5.56
N TYR A 247 10.65 -10.52 -4.85
CA TYR A 247 10.51 -10.91 -3.46
C TYR A 247 9.17 -11.59 -3.20
N THR A 248 9.16 -12.40 -2.15
CA THR A 248 7.94 -12.88 -1.51
C THR A 248 7.90 -12.33 -0.10
N VAL A 249 6.78 -11.74 0.28
CA VAL A 249 6.44 -11.48 1.67
C VAL A 249 5.17 -12.26 2.00
N ALA A 250 5.16 -12.93 3.15
CA ALA A 250 3.99 -13.64 3.63
C ALA A 250 3.78 -13.42 5.11
N VAL A 251 2.52 -13.23 5.50
CA VAL A 251 2.10 -13.10 6.89
C VAL A 251 1.18 -14.27 7.22
N SER A 252 1.43 -14.94 8.33
CA SER A 252 0.62 -16.06 8.81
C SER A 252 0.36 -15.99 10.30
N THR A 253 -0.69 -16.67 10.76
CA THR A 253 -0.83 -17.02 12.19
C THR A 253 0.40 -17.81 12.64
N LEU A 254 0.77 -17.77 13.92
CA LEU A 254 1.89 -18.58 14.46
C LEU A 254 1.74 -20.10 14.21
N SER A 255 0.50 -20.59 14.10
CA SER A 255 0.20 -21.99 13.76
C SER A 255 0.20 -22.29 12.25
N ASN A 256 0.52 -21.31 11.40
CA ASN A 256 0.50 -21.38 9.94
C ASN A 256 -0.83 -21.84 9.30
N LYS A 257 -1.96 -21.76 10.03
CA LYS A 257 -3.28 -22.16 9.53
C LYS A 257 -3.88 -21.16 8.54
N ILE A 258 -3.64 -19.87 8.77
CA ILE A 258 -4.07 -18.78 7.89
C ILE A 258 -2.82 -18.06 7.41
N ARG A 259 -2.70 -17.87 6.09
CA ARG A 259 -1.54 -17.26 5.44
C ARG A 259 -1.96 -16.36 4.29
N GLN A 260 -1.45 -15.13 4.29
CA GLN A 260 -1.55 -14.18 3.20
C GLN A 260 -0.15 -13.99 2.61
N LYS A 261 -0.05 -13.94 1.28
CA LYS A 261 1.24 -13.86 0.58
C LYS A 261 1.14 -12.89 -0.58
N TYR A 262 2.22 -12.15 -0.80
CA TYR A 262 2.48 -11.37 -1.99
C TYR A 262 3.79 -11.83 -2.64
N PHE A 263 3.81 -11.83 -3.97
CA PHE A 263 5.00 -12.02 -4.79
C PHE A 263 5.03 -10.93 -5.85
N GLY A 264 6.17 -10.28 -6.01
CA GLY A 264 6.33 -9.20 -6.97
C GLY A 264 7.76 -8.72 -7.12
N PRO A 265 7.99 -7.73 -8.00
CA PRO A 265 9.31 -7.17 -8.25
C PRO A 265 9.80 -6.36 -7.05
N MET A 266 11.11 -6.35 -6.84
CA MET A 266 11.75 -5.49 -5.86
C MET A 266 11.50 -4.01 -6.20
N LEU A 267 11.00 -3.25 -5.23
CA LEU A 267 10.70 -1.83 -5.40
C LEU A 267 11.92 -0.97 -5.09
N THR A 268 11.86 0.32 -5.44
CA THR A 268 12.91 1.27 -5.08
C THR A 268 12.49 2.06 -3.84
N LEU A 269 13.45 2.40 -2.98
CA LEU A 269 13.15 3.26 -1.83
C LEU A 269 12.64 4.64 -2.28
N GLY A 270 11.54 5.08 -1.66
CA GLY A 270 10.93 6.39 -1.91
C GLY A 270 9.57 6.34 -2.59
N ASP A 271 9.11 5.16 -3.00
CA ASP A 271 7.77 5.00 -3.58
C ASP A 271 6.66 5.35 -2.58
N SER A 272 5.61 5.98 -3.09
CA SER A 272 4.44 6.39 -2.32
C SER A 272 3.62 5.17 -1.90
N PRO A 273 3.35 4.96 -0.61
CA PRO A 273 2.57 3.82 -0.13
C PRO A 273 1.16 3.74 -0.76
N ILE A 274 0.57 4.89 -1.09
CA ILE A 274 -0.76 4.96 -1.71
C ILE A 274 -0.72 4.44 -3.15
N ASP A 275 0.34 4.77 -3.89
CA ASP A 275 0.49 4.31 -5.27
C ASP A 275 0.77 2.81 -5.30
N LEU A 276 1.62 2.32 -4.39
CA LEU A 276 1.86 0.87 -4.21
C LEU A 276 0.57 0.10 -3.88
N TRP A 277 -0.30 0.67 -3.06
CA TRP A 277 -1.61 0.09 -2.77
C TRP A 277 -2.51 0.06 -4.01
N ARG A 278 -2.59 1.17 -4.74
CA ARG A 278 -3.44 1.31 -5.94
C ARG A 278 -3.02 0.34 -7.04
N GLU A 279 -1.72 0.16 -7.22
CA GLU A 279 -1.14 -0.75 -8.21
C GLU A 279 -1.22 -2.23 -7.78
N GLY A 280 -1.46 -2.50 -6.50
CA GLY A 280 -1.40 -3.85 -5.94
C GLY A 280 0.04 -4.38 -5.84
N SER A 281 1.03 -3.49 -5.72
CA SER A 281 2.46 -3.80 -5.65
C SER A 281 2.94 -4.14 -4.23
N CYS A 282 2.04 -4.58 -3.35
CA CYS A 282 2.31 -4.84 -1.94
C CYS A 282 1.39 -5.92 -1.35
N LEU A 283 1.77 -6.47 -0.20
CA LEU A 283 0.89 -7.30 0.62
C LEU A 283 -0.08 -6.43 1.40
N ILE A 284 -1.39 -6.71 1.28
CA ILE A 284 -2.45 -5.95 1.96
C ILE A 284 -3.10 -6.82 3.04
N LEU A 285 -3.01 -6.38 4.29
CA LEU A 285 -3.74 -6.94 5.42
C LEU A 285 -4.93 -6.04 5.75
N THR A 286 -6.13 -6.58 5.67
CA THR A 286 -7.36 -5.87 6.06
C THR A 286 -7.61 -6.02 7.56
N HIS A 287 -8.51 -5.22 8.09
CA HIS A 287 -9.08 -5.40 9.43
C HIS A 287 -9.49 -6.87 9.70
N PHE A 288 -10.13 -7.56 8.74
CA PHE A 288 -10.54 -8.96 8.91
C PHE A 288 -9.35 -9.91 9.03
N HIS A 289 -8.31 -9.71 8.22
CA HIS A 289 -7.09 -10.51 8.32
C HIS A 289 -6.44 -10.32 9.69
N ILE A 290 -6.34 -9.09 10.16
CA ILE A 290 -5.66 -8.79 11.42
C ILE A 290 -6.48 -9.33 12.59
N ASN A 291 -7.77 -9.01 12.69
CA ASN A 291 -8.58 -9.53 13.79
C ASN A 291 -8.62 -11.05 13.84
N GLY A 292 -8.75 -11.71 12.69
CA GLY A 292 -8.78 -13.16 12.60
C GLY A 292 -7.43 -13.85 12.87
N MET A 293 -6.31 -13.23 12.48
CA MET A 293 -5.00 -13.86 12.57
C MET A 293 -4.24 -13.56 13.87
N SER A 294 -4.42 -12.36 14.44
CA SER A 294 -3.68 -11.88 15.61
C SER A 294 -4.54 -11.70 16.86
N GLU A 295 -5.77 -12.22 16.88
CA GLU A 295 -6.72 -12.03 17.99
C GLU A 295 -6.90 -10.53 18.29
N ASN A 296 -7.42 -9.80 17.30
CA ASN A 296 -7.56 -8.35 17.33
C ASN A 296 -6.22 -7.61 17.50
N GLY A 297 -5.14 -8.13 16.92
CA GLY A 297 -3.81 -7.51 16.97
C GLY A 297 -3.04 -7.68 18.29
N VAL A 298 -3.55 -8.49 19.23
CA VAL A 298 -2.89 -8.77 20.51
C VAL A 298 -1.69 -9.70 20.33
N LYS A 299 -1.83 -10.75 19.50
CA LYS A 299 -0.79 -11.75 19.25
C LYS A 299 0.10 -11.39 18.05
N PRO A 300 1.38 -11.76 18.08
CA PRO A 300 2.24 -11.61 16.90
C PRO A 300 1.80 -12.53 15.77
N LEU A 301 2.11 -12.10 14.56
CA LEU A 301 2.02 -12.89 13.34
C LEU A 301 3.43 -13.33 12.91
N ALA A 302 3.51 -14.47 12.24
CA ALA A 302 4.74 -14.91 11.58
C ALA A 302 4.86 -14.18 10.23
N LEU A 303 5.94 -13.43 10.05
CA LEU A 303 6.26 -12.68 8.84
C LEU A 303 7.47 -13.32 8.17
N ASP A 304 7.27 -13.87 6.99
CA ASP A 304 8.30 -14.50 6.19
C ASP A 304 8.66 -13.63 4.99
N VAL A 305 9.96 -13.50 4.74
CA VAL A 305 10.47 -12.85 3.54
C VAL A 305 11.46 -13.77 2.83
N VAL A 306 11.34 -13.83 1.50
CA VAL A 306 12.29 -14.50 0.60
C VAL A 306 12.61 -13.52 -0.52
N ILE A 307 13.90 -13.33 -0.80
CA ILE A 307 14.38 -12.57 -1.96
C ILE A 307 14.82 -13.60 -2.98
N HIS A 308 14.19 -13.62 -4.15
CA HIS A 308 14.40 -14.67 -5.15
C HIS A 308 15.58 -14.36 -6.04
N SER A 309 16.35 -15.39 -6.42
CA SER A 309 17.35 -15.27 -7.47
C SER A 309 16.74 -14.77 -8.80
N PRO A 310 17.48 -14.02 -9.63
CA PRO A 310 17.01 -13.69 -10.97
C PRO A 310 16.93 -14.97 -11.81
N ASP A 311 15.83 -15.14 -12.55
CA ASP A 311 15.63 -16.25 -13.50
C ASP A 311 16.62 -16.18 -14.68
#